data_AF-A0A183HWA0-F1
#
_entry.id   AF-A0A183HWA0-F1
#
_cell.length_a   1.000
_cell.length_b   1.000
_cell.length_c   1.000
_cell.angle_alpha   90.00
_cell.angle_beta   90.00
_cell.angle_gamma   90.00
#
_symmetry.space_group_name_H-M   'P 1'
#
loop_
_entity.id
_entity.type
_entity.pdbx_description
1 polymer ?
#
loop_
_entity_poly.entity_id
_entity_poly.type
_entity_poly.pdbx_seq_one_letter_code
_entity_poly.pdbx_strand_id
1 'polypeptide(L)' 'MARVLDILQAFLSFHGYQYFRLDGTTGIEQRQAMTERFNADPKIFCFILSTRSGGIGVNLTGADT' A
#
# COMPACT_ATOMS: atom_id res chain seq x y z
N MET A 1 -14.39 8.81 0.31
CA MET A 1 -13.96 7.69 -0.56
C MET A 1 -12.86 6.80 0.08
N ALA A 2 -12.65 6.80 1.40
CA ALA A 2 -11.75 5.83 2.07
C ALA A 2 -12.43 4.52 2.44
N ARG A 3 -13.77 4.51 2.53
CA ARG A 3 -14.57 3.36 3.00
C ARG A 3 -14.28 2.05 2.30
N VAL A 4 -14.02 2.07 0.99
CA VAL A 4 -13.68 0.85 0.23
C VAL A 4 -12.29 0.35 0.57
N LEU A 5 -11.32 1.26 0.79
CA LEU A 5 -9.97 0.90 1.22
C LEU A 5 -9.99 0.31 2.63
N ASP A 6 -10.85 0.83 3.53
CA ASP A 6 -11.05 0.30 4.87
C ASP A 6 -11.60 -1.15 4.83
N ILE A 7 -12.57 -1.42 3.94
CA ILE A 7 -13.13 -2.76 3.74
C ILE A 7 -12.05 -3.72 3.20
N LEU A 8 -11.24 -3.27 2.24
CA LEU A 8 -10.13 -4.05 1.69
C LEU A 8 -9.09 -4.40 2.75
N GLN A 9 -8.74 -3.45 3.62
CA GLN A 9 -7.84 -3.71 4.76
C GLN A 9 -8.42 -4.75 5.72
N ALA A 10 -9.72 -4.63 6.05
CA ALA A 10 -10.39 -5.61 6.91
C ALA A 10 -10.39 -7.01 6.29
N PHE A 11 -10.66 -7.11 4.98
CA PHE A 11 -10.62 -8.37 4.24
C PHE A 11 -9.22 -9.00 4.24
N LEU A 12 -8.19 -8.23 3.88
CA LEU A 12 -6.80 -8.73 3.84
C LEU A 12 -6.33 -9.14 5.24
N SER A 13 -6.68 -8.37 6.27
CA SER A 13 -6.38 -8.70 7.67
C SER A 13 -7.07 -9.99 8.11
N PHE A 14 -8.34 -10.16 7.75
CA PHE A 14 -9.11 -11.37 8.06
C PHE A 14 -8.48 -12.62 7.46
N HIS A 15 -7.91 -12.51 6.26
CA HIS A 15 -7.19 -13.60 5.59
C HIS A 15 -5.70 -13.71 5.97
N GLY A 16 -5.18 -12.83 6.82
CA GLY A 16 -3.80 -12.87 7.30
C GLY A 16 -2.75 -12.43 6.29
N TYR A 17 -3.14 -11.69 5.25
CA TYR A 17 -2.18 -11.14 4.29
C TYR A 17 -1.43 -9.93 4.86
N GLN A 18 -0.12 -9.84 4.57
CA GLN A 18 0.65 -8.64 4.85
C GLN A 18 0.48 -7.64 3.70
N TYR A 19 0.17 -6.40 4.01
CA TYR A 19 -0.09 -5.37 3.01
C TYR A 19 0.32 -3.99 3.50
N PHE A 20 0.46 -3.06 2.57
CA PHE A 20 0.59 -1.63 2.85
C PHE A 20 -0.58 -0.85 2.29
N ARG A 21 -0.82 0.34 2.86
CA ARG A 21 -1.80 1.31 2.36
C ARG A 21 -1.17 2.69 2.31
N LEU A 22 -1.25 3.33 1.14
CA LEU A 22 -0.76 4.68 0.93
C LEU A 22 -1.92 5.55 0.43
N ASP A 23 -2.32 6.51 1.24
CA ASP A 23 -3.37 7.47 0.91
C ASP A 23 -2.98 8.90 1.32
N GLY A 24 -3.94 9.83 1.27
CA GLY A 24 -3.72 11.25 1.58
C GLY A 24 -3.35 11.54 3.03
N THR A 25 -3.52 10.56 3.94
CA THR A 25 -3.19 10.70 5.36
C THR A 25 -1.79 10.19 5.72
N THR A 26 -1.15 9.44 4.81
CA THR A 26 0.21 8.92 5.01
C THR A 26 1.23 10.04 4.91
N GLY A 27 2.04 10.21 5.96
CA GLY A 27 3.14 11.19 5.99
C GLY A 27 4.22 10.88 4.95
N ILE A 28 4.93 11.90 4.47
CA ILE A 28 5.89 11.78 3.36
C ILE A 28 6.99 10.75 3.66
N GLU A 29 7.58 10.78 4.85
CA GLU A 29 8.64 9.83 5.24
C GLU A 29 8.14 8.38 5.28
N GLN A 30 6.91 8.15 5.77
CA GLN A 30 6.31 6.82 5.77
C GLN A 30 6.11 6.27 4.35
N ARG A 31 5.77 7.13 3.38
CA ARG A 31 5.59 6.69 1.99
C ARG A 31 6.85 6.06 1.43
N GLN A 32 7.99 6.71 1.65
CA GLN A 32 9.27 6.21 1.15
C GLN A 32 9.64 4.89 1.83
N ALA A 33 9.56 4.82 3.16
CA ALA A 33 9.84 3.59 3.89
C ALA A 33 8.93 2.41 3.48
N MET A 34 7.64 2.65 3.24
CA MET A 34 6.69 1.63 2.79
C MET A 34 7.01 1.15 1.37
N THR A 35 7.38 2.07 0.47
CA THR A 35 7.72 1.77 -0.92
C THR A 35 9.00 0.94 -1.01
N GLU A 36 10.06 1.36 -0.31
CA GLU A 36 11.34 0.64 -0.25
C GLU A 36 11.14 -0.76 0.33
N ARG A 37 10.35 -0.88 1.41
CA ARG A 37 10.07 -2.17 2.03
C ARG A 37 9.22 -3.08 1.14
N PHE A 38 8.23 -2.55 0.42
CA PHE A 38 7.45 -3.34 -0.54
C PHE A 38 8.32 -3.88 -1.68
N ASN A 39 9.21 -3.05 -2.23
CA ASN A 39 10.11 -3.48 -3.31
C ASN A 39 11.15 -4.51 -2.87
N ALA A 40 11.49 -4.56 -1.58
CA ALA A 40 12.52 -5.45 -1.04
C ALA A 40 11.97 -6.73 -0.38
N ASP A 41 10.75 -6.71 0.16
CA ASP A 41 10.19 -7.81 0.93
C ASP A 41 9.05 -8.51 0.18
N PRO A 42 9.31 -9.69 -0.43
CA PRO A 42 8.30 -10.43 -1.17
C PRO A 42 7.21 -11.04 -0.28
N LYS A 43 7.33 -10.94 1.05
CA LYS A 43 6.26 -11.38 1.98
C LYS A 43 5.09 -10.41 2.00
N ILE A 44 5.28 -9.18 1.52
CA ILE A 44 4.22 -8.17 1.47
C ILE A 44 3.40 -8.41 0.22
N PHE A 45 2.24 -9.01 0.42
CA PHE A 45 1.37 -9.50 -0.66
C PHE A 45 0.79 -8.39 -1.52
N CYS A 46 0.41 -7.25 -0.94
CA CYS A 46 -0.31 -6.21 -1.68
C CYS A 46 0.02 -4.79 -1.19
N PHE A 47 -0.04 -3.83 -2.11
CA PHE A 47 0.08 -2.41 -1.83
C PHE A 47 -1.18 -1.66 -2.27
N ILE A 48 -1.98 -1.21 -1.30
CA ILE A 48 -3.22 -0.47 -1.54
C ILE A 48 -2.91 1.00 -1.83
N LEU A 49 -3.38 1.49 -2.98
CA LEU A 49 -3.25 2.88 -3.40
C LEU A 49 -4.62 3.57 -3.50
N SER A 50 -4.65 4.86 -3.21
CA SER A 50 -5.73 5.74 -3.65
C SER A 50 -5.37 6.41 -4.97
N THR A 51 -6.34 6.78 -5.79
CA THR A 51 -6.10 7.43 -7.10
C THR A 51 -5.26 8.69 -6.98
N ARG A 52 -5.49 9.52 -5.95
CA ARG A 52 -4.71 10.74 -5.73
C ARG A 52 -3.30 10.45 -5.23
N SER A 53 -3.11 9.38 -4.46
CA SER A 53 -1.82 9.08 -3.85
C SER A 53 -0.88 8.29 -4.77
N GLY A 54 -1.42 7.47 -5.68
CA GLY A 54 -0.64 6.79 -6.71
C GLY A 54 0.01 7.74 -7.73
N GLY A 55 -0.58 8.92 -7.96
CA GLY A 55 -0.05 9.93 -8.88
C GLY A 55 1.13 10.75 -8.37
N ILE A 56 1.65 10.49 -7.16
CA ILE A 56 2.67 11.31 -6.50
C ILE A 56 4.11 10.86 -6.84
N GLY A 57 4.29 9.98 -7.84
CA GLY A 57 5.61 9.52 -8.28
C GLY A 57 6.20 8.43 -7.38
N VAL A 58 5.37 7.48 -6.95
CA VAL A 58 5.79 6.31 -6.17
C VAL A 58 6.31 5.24 -7.16
N ASN A 59 7.51 4.70 -6.92
CA ASN A 59 8.08 3.65 -7.78
C ASN A 59 7.96 2.27 -7.13
N LEU A 60 7.00 1.47 -7.58
CA LEU A 60 6.72 0.13 -7.07
C LEU A 60 7.26 -0.93 -8.05
N THR A 61 8.59 -1.13 -8.05
CA THR A 61 9.25 -2.09 -8.93
C THR A 61 9.02 -3.55 -8.55
N GLY A 62 8.67 -3.82 -7.28
CA GLY A 62 8.32 -5.16 -6.80
C GLY A 62 6.86 -5.53 -7.03
N ALA A 63 6.05 -4.63 -7.62
CA ALA A 63 4.67 -4.93 -7.97
C ALA A 63 4.63 -5.81 -9.22
N ASP A 64 4.03 -6.98 -9.05
CA ASP A 64 3.64 -7.91 -10.11
C ASP A 64 2.25 -8.47 -9.75
N THR A 65 1.53 -9.09 -10.69
CA THR A 65 0.11 -9.46 -10.51
C THR A 65 -0.11 -10.71 -9.67
#